data_AF-A0A350IQ03-F1
#
_entry.id   AF-A0A350IQ03-F1
#
_cell.length_a   1.000
_cell.length_b   1.000
_cell.length_c   1.000
_cell.angle_alpha   90.00
_cell.angle_beta   90.00
_cell.angle_gamma   90.00
#
_symmetry.space_group_name_H-M   'P 1'
#
loop_
_entity.id
_entity.type
_entity.pdbx_description
1 polymer ?
#
loop_
_entity_poly.entity_id
_entity_poly.type
_entity_poly.pdbx_seq_one_letter_code
_entity_poly.pdbx_strand_id
1 'polypeptide(L)'
;MLGRAPILDFDGTLTRLPVDWDGLRSRLGVRTLRDLEGRDPDAWRQVTQAEVDAAHSAVANEAAVDALHLCSGFAVLTDNSETAVTAFLERNPALGCRCLAVVGRETLGRSKREPEAFARGFDLCLKATAPLRSGELPVYIGDRDWELEAARRLG
;
A
#
# COMPACT_ATOMS: atom_id res chain seq x y z
N MET A 1 17.85 -3.81 9.76
CA MET A 1 17.65 -2.35 9.62
C MET A 1 16.92 -2.13 8.31
N LEU A 2 15.84 -1.35 8.27
CA LEU A 2 14.97 -1.20 7.07
C LEU A 2 15.56 -0.29 5.98
N GLY A 3 16.83 0.09 6.08
CA GLY A 3 17.43 1.15 5.29
C GLY A 3 16.89 2.54 5.66
N ARG A 4 17.37 3.58 4.98
CA ARG A 4 16.96 4.96 5.27
C ARG A 4 15.59 5.34 4.72
N ALA A 5 15.20 4.76 3.59
CA ALA A 5 13.94 5.09 2.91
C ALA A 5 13.31 3.85 2.23
N PRO A 6 12.71 2.94 3.02
CA PRO A 6 12.07 1.73 2.51
C PRO A 6 10.82 2.00 1.67
N ILE A 7 10.44 1.00 0.88
CA ILE A 7 9.14 0.87 0.22
C ILE A 7 8.37 -0.23 0.94
N LEU A 8 7.12 0.01 1.29
CA LEU A 8 6.30 -0.93 2.05
C LEU A 8 5.00 -1.23 1.32
N ASP A 9 4.56 -2.46 1.45
CA ASP A 9 3.15 -2.77 1.34
C ASP A 9 2.35 -2.17 2.52
N PHE A 10 1.02 -2.11 2.39
CA PHE A 10 0.13 -1.51 3.37
C PHE A 10 -0.61 -2.55 4.23
N ASP A 11 -1.60 -3.24 3.67
CA ASP A 11 -2.46 -4.17 4.39
C ASP A 11 -1.82 -5.54 4.56
N GLY A 12 -1.58 -5.95 5.80
CA GLY A 12 -0.77 -7.11 6.18
C GLY A 12 0.65 -6.72 6.59
N THR A 13 1.10 -5.51 6.22
CA THR A 13 2.48 -5.05 6.45
C THR A 13 2.54 -3.92 7.47
N LEU A 14 2.07 -2.72 7.10
CA LEU A 14 2.07 -1.55 7.98
C LEU A 14 0.90 -1.57 8.98
N THR A 15 -0.21 -2.15 8.56
CA THR A 15 -1.43 -2.29 9.33
C THR A 15 -2.18 -3.53 8.87
N ARG A 16 -3.23 -3.93 9.60
CA ARG A 16 -4.21 -4.89 9.09
C ARG A 16 -5.56 -4.21 9.01
N LEU A 17 -6.10 -4.07 7.80
CA LEU A 17 -7.38 -3.43 7.59
C LEU A 17 -8.53 -4.39 7.96
N PRO A 18 -9.42 -4.00 8.89
CA PRO A 18 -10.57 -4.82 9.27
C PRO A 18 -11.73 -4.67 8.26
N VAL A 19 -11.46 -4.83 6.95
CA VAL A 19 -12.51 -4.78 5.93
C VAL A 19 -13.33 -6.08 5.94
N ASP A 20 -14.65 -5.96 6.02
CA ASP A 20 -15.58 -7.06 5.75
C ASP A 20 -15.64 -7.36 4.25
N TRP A 21 -14.60 -8.05 3.75
CA TRP A 21 -14.48 -8.38 2.34
C TRP A 21 -15.59 -9.30 1.86
N ASP A 22 -16.07 -10.23 2.69
CA ASP A 22 -17.09 -11.19 2.30
C ASP A 22 -18.46 -10.51 2.17
N GLY A 23 -18.84 -9.67 3.13
CA GLY A 23 -20.06 -8.87 3.03
C GLY A 23 -20.01 -7.85 1.90
N LEU A 24 -18.86 -7.20 1.67
CA LEU A 24 -18.70 -6.27 0.55
C LEU A 24 -18.85 -6.98 -0.80
N ARG A 25 -18.18 -8.12 -0.99
CA ARG A 25 -18.30 -8.93 -2.21
C ARG A 25 -19.73 -9.42 -2.44
N SER A 26 -20.41 -9.84 -1.37
CA SER A 26 -21.81 -10.24 -1.42
C SER A 26 -22.72 -9.09 -1.89
N ARG A 27 -22.56 -7.88 -1.31
CA ARG A 27 -23.32 -6.69 -1.73
C ARG A 27 -23.06 -6.28 -3.18
N LEU A 28 -21.82 -6.41 -3.64
CA LEU A 28 -21.40 -6.07 -5.00
C LEU A 28 -21.70 -7.19 -6.03
N GLY A 29 -22.17 -8.36 -5.57
CA GLY A 29 -22.44 -9.51 -6.43
C GLY A 29 -21.22 -10.03 -7.18
N VAL A 30 -20.07 -10.09 -6.49
CA VAL A 30 -18.79 -10.57 -7.03
C VAL A 30 -18.17 -11.64 -6.14
N ARG A 31 -17.29 -12.48 -6.70
CA ARG A 31 -16.50 -13.45 -5.94
C ARG A 31 -15.15 -12.87 -5.55
N THR A 32 -14.57 -12.06 -6.43
CA THR A 32 -13.29 -11.40 -6.22
C THR A 32 -13.39 -9.93 -6.62
N LEU A 33 -12.49 -9.08 -6.11
CA LEU A 33 -12.46 -7.67 -6.54
C LEU A 33 -12.05 -7.52 -8.01
N ARG A 34 -11.35 -8.51 -8.59
CA ARG A 34 -11.03 -8.51 -10.04
C ARG A 34 -12.28 -8.59 -10.91
N ASP A 35 -13.36 -9.16 -10.39
CA ASP A 35 -14.64 -9.21 -11.10
C ASP A 35 -15.27 -7.80 -11.27
N LEU A 36 -14.71 -6.77 -10.61
CA LEU A 36 -15.07 -5.36 -10.77
C LEU A 36 -14.31 -4.66 -11.90
N GLU A 37 -13.32 -5.31 -12.53
CA GLU A 37 -12.64 -4.75 -13.70
C GLU A 37 -13.63 -4.53 -14.85
N GLY A 38 -13.66 -3.31 -15.39
CA GLY A 38 -14.61 -2.92 -16.43
C GLY A 38 -16.06 -2.76 -15.98
N ARG A 39 -16.36 -2.85 -14.67
CA ARG A 39 -17.68 -2.55 -14.10
C ARG A 39 -17.87 -1.05 -13.84
N ASP A 40 -19.10 -0.72 -13.42
CA ASP A 40 -19.52 0.58 -12.95
C ASP A 40 -18.53 1.18 -11.91
N PRO A 41 -18.03 2.42 -12.13
CA PRO A 41 -17.25 3.17 -11.15
C PRO A 41 -17.83 3.18 -9.73
N ASP A 42 -19.14 3.08 -9.57
CA ASP A 42 -19.81 3.08 -8.28
C ASP A 42 -19.46 1.88 -7.40
N ALA A 43 -19.14 0.75 -8.00
CA ALA A 43 -18.67 -0.41 -7.25
C ALA A 43 -17.29 -0.15 -6.64
N TRP A 44 -16.38 0.48 -7.40
CA TRP A 44 -15.06 0.87 -6.89
C TRP A 44 -15.15 1.96 -5.83
N ARG A 45 -16.09 2.90 -5.94
CA ARG A 45 -16.37 3.88 -4.87
C ARG A 45 -16.73 3.20 -3.55
N GLN A 46 -17.56 2.15 -3.60
CA GLN A 46 -17.92 1.38 -2.40
C GLN A 46 -16.72 0.61 -1.81
N VAL A 47 -15.84 0.07 -2.66
CA VAL A 47 -14.59 -0.57 -2.20
C VAL A 47 -13.69 0.44 -1.49
N THR A 48 -13.45 1.59 -2.11
CA THR A 48 -12.63 2.66 -1.52
C THR A 48 -13.23 3.13 -0.20
N GLN A 49 -14.55 3.34 -0.11
CA GLN A 49 -15.18 3.74 1.14
C GLN A 49 -14.98 2.70 2.25
N ALA A 50 -15.15 1.41 1.94
CA ALA A 50 -14.94 0.34 2.91
C ALA A 50 -13.49 0.27 3.41
N GLU A 51 -12.51 0.50 2.52
CA GLU A 51 -11.09 0.56 2.89
C GLU A 51 -10.78 1.78 3.77
N VAL A 52 -11.37 2.95 3.47
CA VAL A 52 -11.23 4.18 4.27
C VAL A 52 -11.83 4.02 5.66
N ASP A 53 -13.04 3.47 5.75
CA ASP A 53 -13.71 3.20 7.04
C ASP A 53 -12.88 2.21 7.88
N ALA A 54 -12.32 1.18 7.25
CA ALA A 54 -11.42 0.25 7.90
C ALA A 54 -10.11 0.92 8.35
N ALA A 55 -9.52 1.79 7.53
CA ALA A 55 -8.32 2.55 7.86
C ALA A 55 -8.50 3.44 9.11
N HIS A 56 -9.71 3.96 9.34
CA HIS A 56 -10.03 4.73 10.55
C HIS A 56 -10.04 3.92 11.86
N SER A 57 -10.18 2.60 11.77
CA SER A 57 -10.21 1.69 12.94
C SER A 57 -9.05 0.69 12.97
N ALA A 58 -8.24 0.66 11.91
CA ALA A 58 -7.15 -0.29 11.77
C ALA A 58 -6.12 -0.15 12.90
N VAL A 59 -5.57 -1.29 13.31
CA VAL A 59 -4.49 -1.40 14.29
C VAL A 59 -3.18 -1.48 13.54
N ALA A 60 -2.28 -0.53 13.82
CA ALA A 60 -0.97 -0.48 13.21
C ALA A 60 -0.12 -1.69 13.64
N ASN A 61 0.76 -2.15 12.76
CA ASN A 61 1.81 -3.08 13.13
C ASN A 61 2.90 -2.29 13.88
N GLU A 62 2.89 -2.36 15.21
CA GLU A 62 3.79 -1.59 16.07
C GLU A 62 5.26 -1.77 15.70
N ALA A 63 5.69 -3.01 15.40
CA ALA A 63 7.08 -3.27 15.00
C ALA A 63 7.46 -2.59 13.68
N ALA A 64 6.54 -2.52 12.72
CA ALA A 64 6.76 -1.80 11.47
C ALA A 64 6.81 -0.27 11.71
N VAL A 65 5.89 0.26 12.51
CA VAL A 65 5.85 1.69 12.86
C VAL A 65 7.11 2.13 13.61
N ASP A 66 7.52 1.38 14.64
CA ASP A 66 8.73 1.65 15.41
C ASP A 66 9.97 1.68 14.52
N ALA A 67 10.08 0.73 13.59
CA ALA A 67 11.18 0.69 12.65
C ALA A 67 11.15 1.89 11.67
N LEU A 68 9.97 2.32 11.23
CA LEU A 68 9.80 3.49 10.35
C LEU A 68 10.12 4.82 11.05
N HIS A 69 9.95 4.91 12.37
CA HIS A 69 10.37 6.08 13.13
C HIS A 69 11.89 6.33 13.07
N LEU A 70 12.67 5.27 12.81
CA LEU A 70 14.12 5.33 12.62
C LEU A 70 14.53 5.64 11.17
N CYS A 71 13.61 5.54 10.21
CA CYS A 71 13.86 5.84 8.79
C CYS A 71 13.74 7.34 8.51
N SER A 72 14.47 7.85 7.52
CA SER A 72 14.36 9.25 7.08
C SER A 72 13.06 9.55 6.34
N GLY A 73 12.45 8.54 5.73
CA GLY A 73 11.16 8.60 5.06
C GLY A 73 10.77 7.20 4.57
N PHE A 74 9.63 7.06 3.90
CA PHE A 74 9.24 5.80 3.25
C PHE A 74 8.23 6.06 2.13
N ALA A 75 7.97 5.05 1.30
CA ALA A 75 6.86 5.06 0.35
C ALA A 75 5.99 3.83 0.53
N VAL A 76 4.71 3.94 0.15
CA VAL A 76 3.74 2.84 0.18
C VAL A 76 3.40 2.41 -1.24
N LEU A 77 3.42 1.10 -1.51
CA LEU A 77 2.95 0.48 -2.74
C LEU A 77 1.86 -0.54 -2.38
N THR A 78 0.61 -0.35 -2.81
CA THR A 78 -0.52 -1.17 -2.35
C THR A 78 -1.60 -1.40 -3.43
N ASP A 79 -2.36 -2.50 -3.28
CA ASP A 79 -3.61 -2.74 -4.03
C ASP A 79 -4.82 -1.99 -3.42
N ASN A 80 -4.67 -1.40 -2.23
CA ASN A 80 -5.70 -0.55 -1.62
C ASN A 80 -5.76 0.84 -2.25
N SER A 81 -6.84 1.57 -1.98
CA SER A 81 -6.94 2.98 -2.36
C SER A 81 -5.90 3.86 -1.65
N GLU A 82 -5.39 4.85 -2.37
CA GLU A 82 -4.50 5.89 -1.82
C GLU A 82 -5.19 6.68 -0.70
N THR A 83 -6.51 6.85 -0.82
CA THR A 83 -7.34 7.51 0.20
C THR A 83 -7.37 6.73 1.50
N ALA A 84 -7.41 5.39 1.46
CA ALA A 84 -7.37 4.58 2.67
C ALA A 84 -6.01 4.66 3.39
N VAL A 85 -4.90 4.66 2.63
CA VAL A 85 -3.56 4.88 3.21
C VAL A 85 -3.48 6.26 3.85
N THR A 86 -4.00 7.29 3.17
CA THR A 86 -4.03 8.67 3.69
C THR A 86 -4.83 8.75 5.00
N ALA A 87 -6.03 8.16 5.04
CA ALA A 87 -6.87 8.12 6.25
C ALA A 87 -6.17 7.42 7.44
N PHE A 88 -5.39 6.37 7.16
CA PHE A 88 -4.57 5.73 8.19
C PHE A 88 -3.42 6.63 8.67
N LEU A 89 -2.73 7.32 7.76
CA LEU A 89 -1.62 8.21 8.09
C LEU A 89 -2.07 9.48 8.84
N GLU A 90 -3.27 9.99 8.58
CA GLU A 90 -3.87 11.12 9.33
C GLU A 90 -4.05 10.78 10.82
N ARG A 91 -4.35 9.52 11.14
CA ARG A 91 -4.39 9.03 12.53
C ARG A 91 -3.01 8.86 13.16
N ASN A 92 -1.96 8.85 12.34
CA ASN A 92 -0.57 8.67 12.75
C ASN A 92 0.31 9.81 12.20
N PRO A 93 0.12 11.08 12.64
CA PRO A 93 0.76 12.23 11.98
C PRO A 93 2.29 12.18 11.93
N ALA A 94 2.93 11.58 12.96
CA ALA A 94 4.38 11.40 13.00
C ALA A 94 4.90 10.45 11.91
N LEU A 95 4.06 9.51 11.48
CA LEU A 95 4.32 8.63 10.36
C LEU A 95 3.93 9.31 9.03
N GLY A 96 2.78 9.98 9.01
CA GLY A 96 2.29 10.72 7.84
C GLY A 96 3.29 11.76 7.31
N CYS A 97 3.98 12.48 8.20
CA CYS A 97 4.99 13.47 7.78
C CYS A 97 6.26 12.85 7.16
N ARG A 98 6.45 11.53 7.28
CA ARG A 98 7.58 10.78 6.71
C ARG A 98 7.20 10.00 5.44
N CYS A 99 5.91 9.90 5.13
CA CYS A 99 5.45 9.23 3.92
C CYS A 99 5.69 10.12 2.70
N LEU A 100 6.62 9.72 1.84
CA LEU A 100 7.06 10.49 0.68
C LEU A 100 6.16 10.29 -0.54
N ALA A 101 5.55 9.10 -0.64
CA ALA A 101 4.63 8.75 -1.71
C ALA A 101 3.72 7.62 -1.27
N VAL A 102 2.49 7.65 -1.79
CA VAL A 102 1.56 6.53 -1.77
C VAL A 102 1.24 6.20 -3.22
N VAL A 103 1.52 4.96 -3.61
CA VAL A 103 1.14 4.41 -4.90
C VAL A 103 0.11 3.32 -4.63
N GLY A 104 -1.15 3.70 -4.75
CA GLY A 104 -2.28 2.79 -4.54
C GLY A 104 -2.95 2.39 -5.84
N ARG A 105 -4.13 1.79 -5.71
CA ARG A 105 -4.94 1.30 -6.82
C ARG A 105 -5.17 2.37 -7.91
N GLU A 106 -5.40 3.61 -7.51
CA GLU A 106 -5.66 4.74 -8.41
C GLU A 106 -4.47 5.02 -9.33
N THR A 107 -3.25 5.12 -8.79
CA THR A 107 -2.04 5.31 -9.58
C THR A 107 -1.65 4.06 -10.38
N LEU A 108 -1.86 2.86 -9.81
CA LEU A 108 -1.53 1.61 -10.51
C LEU A 108 -2.45 1.37 -11.71
N GLY A 109 -3.73 1.75 -11.62
CA GLY A 109 -4.76 1.56 -12.63
C GLY A 109 -5.15 0.10 -12.88
N ARG A 110 -4.45 -0.86 -12.25
CA ARG A 110 -4.62 -2.31 -12.33
C ARG A 110 -4.11 -2.95 -11.04
N SER A 111 -4.32 -4.25 -10.88
CA SER A 111 -3.82 -4.96 -9.70
C SER A 111 -2.30 -4.91 -9.63
N LYS A 112 -1.76 -4.61 -8.45
CA LYS A 112 -0.35 -4.70 -8.07
C LYS A 112 0.23 -6.10 -8.36
N ARG A 113 -0.59 -7.15 -8.44
CA ARG A 113 -0.17 -8.49 -8.84
C ARG A 113 0.20 -8.61 -10.32
N GLU A 114 -0.17 -7.65 -11.16
CA GLU A 114 0.27 -7.61 -12.54
C GLU A 114 1.73 -7.12 -12.60
N PRO A 115 2.66 -7.85 -13.25
CA PRO A 115 4.08 -7.51 -13.24
C PRO A 115 4.39 -6.07 -13.70
N GLU A 116 3.70 -5.59 -14.73
CA GLU A 116 3.90 -4.23 -15.25
C GLU A 116 3.37 -3.16 -14.28
N ALA A 117 2.25 -3.43 -13.60
CA ALA A 117 1.71 -2.53 -12.59
C ALA A 117 2.65 -2.46 -11.39
N PHE A 118 3.12 -3.61 -10.88
CA PHE A 118 4.10 -3.67 -9.82
C PHE A 118 5.37 -2.90 -10.19
N ALA A 119 5.94 -3.16 -11.37
CA ALA A 119 7.18 -2.53 -11.81
C ALA A 119 7.06 -1.00 -11.92
N ARG A 120 5.97 -0.50 -12.50
CA ARG A 120 5.71 0.96 -12.54
C ARG A 120 5.55 1.54 -11.15
N GLY A 121 4.74 0.91 -10.29
CA GLY A 121 4.50 1.43 -8.95
C GLY A 121 5.75 1.39 -8.07
N PHE A 122 6.55 0.34 -8.20
CA PHE A 122 7.85 0.21 -7.55
C PHE A 122 8.82 1.30 -8.03
N ASP A 123 8.91 1.56 -9.34
CA ASP A 123 9.74 2.65 -9.89
C ASP A 123 9.31 4.04 -9.37
N LEU A 124 8.00 4.31 -9.27
CA LEU A 124 7.49 5.55 -8.68
C LEU A 124 7.92 5.68 -7.21
N CYS A 125 7.80 4.61 -6.43
CA CYS A 125 8.26 4.57 -5.04
C CYS A 125 9.78 4.74 -4.94
N LEU A 126 10.55 4.11 -5.84
CA LEU A 126 12.00 4.26 -5.92
C LEU A 126 12.40 5.70 -6.21
N LYS A 127 11.72 6.39 -7.12
CA LYS A 127 11.97 7.80 -7.43
C LYS A 127 11.66 8.69 -6.23
N ALA A 128 10.54 8.48 -5.56
CA ALA A 128 10.14 9.26 -4.39
C ALA A 128 11.13 9.11 -3.21
N THR A 129 11.65 7.90 -3.00
CA THR A 129 12.59 7.61 -1.89
C THR A 129 14.05 7.87 -2.24
N ALA A 130 14.40 8.08 -3.52
CA ALA A 130 15.79 8.25 -3.98
C ALA A 130 16.58 9.36 -3.25
N PRO A 131 16.02 10.57 -2.99
CA PRO A 131 16.77 11.63 -2.31
C PRO A 131 17.23 11.26 -0.89
N LEU A 132 16.52 10.32 -0.22
CA LEU A 132 16.80 9.95 1.17
C LEU A 132 17.62 8.66 1.31
N ARG A 133 17.73 7.84 0.25
CA ARG A 133 18.51 6.59 0.28
C ARG A 133 20.01 6.81 0.35
N SER A 134 20.52 7.98 -0.04
CA SER A 134 21.97 8.30 0.03
C SER A 134 22.89 7.25 -0.63
N GLY A 135 22.44 6.64 -1.73
CA GLY A 135 23.18 5.59 -2.44
C GLY A 135 23.01 4.16 -1.88
N GLU A 136 22.24 3.98 -0.80
CA GLU A 136 21.85 2.65 -0.32
C GLU A 136 20.94 1.93 -1.32
N LEU A 137 21.04 0.59 -1.33
CA LEU A 137 20.11 -0.27 -2.06
C LEU A 137 18.69 -0.08 -1.52
N PRO A 138 17.66 -0.14 -2.38
CA PRO A 138 16.28 -0.07 -1.92
C PRO A 138 15.93 -1.29 -1.06
N VAL A 139 15.05 -1.06 -0.09
CA VAL A 139 14.49 -2.12 0.75
C VAL A 139 12.99 -2.14 0.50
N TYR A 140 12.46 -3.30 0.12
CA TYR A 140 11.04 -3.56 0.02
C TYR A 140 10.58 -4.43 1.18
N ILE A 141 9.42 -4.10 1.75
CA ILE A 141 8.82 -4.82 2.88
C ILE A 141 7.38 -5.18 2.50
N GLY A 142 7.04 -6.45 2.60
CA GLY A 142 5.69 -6.96 2.33
C GLY A 142 5.44 -8.28 3.05
N ASP A 143 4.17 -8.65 3.21
CA ASP A 143 3.74 -9.89 3.88
C ASP A 143 3.58 -11.08 2.93
N ARG A 144 3.68 -10.85 1.61
CA ARG A 144 3.47 -11.88 0.58
C ARG A 144 4.72 -12.22 -0.19
N ASP A 145 5.01 -13.52 -0.30
CA ASP A 145 6.17 -14.04 -1.06
C ASP A 145 6.23 -13.53 -2.50
N TRP A 146 5.09 -13.44 -3.19
CA TRP A 146 5.05 -12.99 -4.59
C TRP A 146 5.49 -11.52 -4.74
N GLU A 147 5.26 -10.68 -3.74
CA GLU A 147 5.73 -9.29 -3.75
C GLU A 147 7.23 -9.21 -3.52
N LEU A 148 7.74 -10.01 -2.57
CA LEU A 148 9.17 -10.08 -2.28
C LEU A 148 9.96 -10.60 -3.48
N GLU A 149 9.42 -11.59 -4.20
CA GLU A 149 9.99 -12.07 -5.45
C GLU A 149 9.95 -11.02 -6.56
N ALA A 150 8.84 -10.31 -6.72
CA ALA A 150 8.70 -9.25 -7.71
C ALA A 150 9.69 -8.10 -7.45
N ALA A 151 9.77 -7.62 -6.21
CA ALA A 151 10.74 -6.60 -5.80
C ALA A 151 12.18 -7.05 -6.05
N ARG A 152 12.54 -8.27 -5.64
CA ARG A 152 13.89 -8.82 -5.84
C ARG A 152 14.31 -8.86 -7.32
N ARG A 153 13.37 -9.08 -8.25
CA ARG A 153 13.65 -9.07 -9.70
C ARG A 153 13.92 -7.66 -10.23
N LEU A 154 13.44 -6.63 -9.54
CA LEU A 154 13.59 -5.22 -9.92
C LEU A 154 14.80 -4.54 -9.26
N GLY A 155 15.43 -5.21 -8.28
CA GLY A 155 16.63 -4.75 -7.57
C GLY A 155 16.33 -4.22 -6.17
#